data_AF-A0A921KKJ8-F1
#
_entry.id   AF-A0A921KKJ8-F1
#
_cell.length_a   1.000
_cell.length_b   1.000
_cell.length_c   1.000
_cell.angle_alpha   90.00
_cell.angle_beta   90.00
_cell.angle_gamma   90.00
#
_symmetry.space_group_name_H-M   'P 1'
#
loop_
_entity.id
_entity.type
_entity.pdbx_description
1 polymer ?
#
loop_
_entity_poly.entity_id
_entity_poly.type
_entity_poly.pdbx_seq_one_letter_code
_entity_poly.pdbx_strand_id
1 'polypeptide(L)'
;MSAMTTLANQLRSAFFLASRDAYVKGAFVLPALLVVSTILLVLLFPDANMHVMFESGLLGIVRTGALFGTCLAMAGIVTHDVSSGGLRAAVLAERGRGGYVASRVILALVLAVLLGVWSVLLGMAPLLGPRVVFEGMPAGELALRVAAHVLVGWTYAVFGMLLLWLARSPRGFASAFFAAVILGAGVLNALLLVPVAVLIPLSQELAFGAFQLIVPILPSSLLGDAFVADARLVVLPVAYVIVFWTLSRRVMARAPL
;
A
#
# COMPACT_ATOMS: atom_id res chain seq x y z
N MET A 1 -9.67 -30.84 6.86
CA MET A 1 -9.75 -29.46 7.40
C MET A 1 -10.42 -28.59 6.37
N SER A 2 -11.55 -27.94 6.71
CA SER A 2 -12.31 -27.14 5.75
C SER A 2 -11.62 -25.80 5.46
N ALA A 3 -11.78 -25.26 4.25
CA ALA A 3 -11.19 -23.99 3.82
C ALA A 3 -11.49 -22.81 4.78
N MET A 4 -12.65 -22.85 5.46
CA MET A 4 -13.01 -21.88 6.50
C MET A 4 -12.08 -21.90 7.71
N THR A 5 -11.67 -23.09 8.18
CA THR A 5 -10.76 -23.20 9.33
C THR A 5 -9.37 -22.65 9.03
N THR A 6 -8.92 -22.77 7.77
CA THR A 6 -7.63 -22.22 7.34
C THR A 6 -7.63 -20.71 7.24
N LEU A 7 -8.70 -20.09 6.72
CA LEU A 7 -8.81 -18.63 6.65
C LEU A 7 -8.90 -18.01 8.04
N ALA A 8 -9.72 -18.59 8.93
CA ALA A 8 -9.87 -18.11 10.30
C ALA A 8 -8.53 -18.10 11.06
N ASN A 9 -7.74 -19.16 10.88
CA ASN A 9 -6.40 -19.24 11.48
C ASN A 9 -5.45 -18.19 10.90
N GLN A 10 -5.47 -17.94 9.58
CA GLN A 10 -4.65 -16.92 8.94
C GLN A 10 -5.02 -15.50 9.40
N LEU A 11 -6.31 -15.21 9.58
CA LEU A 11 -6.77 -13.94 10.13
C LEU A 11 -6.30 -13.78 11.58
N ARG A 12 -6.46 -14.81 12.41
CA ARG A 12 -6.03 -14.78 13.81
C ARG A 12 -4.53 -14.51 13.95
N SER A 13 -3.70 -15.18 13.13
CA SER A 13 -2.26 -14.93 13.10
C SER A 13 -1.92 -13.53 12.58
N ALA A 14 -2.66 -13.04 11.57
CA ALA A 14 -2.48 -11.70 11.04
C ALA A 14 -2.75 -10.63 12.11
N PHE A 15 -3.88 -10.72 12.83
CA PHE A 15 -4.21 -9.79 13.91
C PHE A 15 -3.21 -9.85 15.07
N PHE A 16 -2.77 -11.05 15.44
CA PHE A 16 -1.76 -11.22 16.48
C PHE A 16 -0.46 -10.49 16.13
N LEU A 17 0.03 -10.67 14.90
CA LEU A 17 1.25 -9.99 14.42
C LEU A 17 1.06 -8.48 14.31
N ALA A 18 -0.08 -8.04 13.77
CA ALA A 18 -0.42 -6.62 13.67
C ALA A 18 -0.43 -5.91 15.03
N SER A 19 -0.93 -6.56 16.07
CA SER A 19 -1.05 -5.95 17.40
C SER A 19 0.27 -5.73 18.14
N ARG A 20 1.31 -6.53 17.83
CA ARG A 20 2.57 -6.55 18.58
C ARG A 20 3.71 -5.81 17.89
N ASP A 21 3.64 -5.64 16.57
CA ASP A 21 4.74 -5.08 15.80
C ASP A 21 4.82 -3.53 15.94
N ALA A 22 6.02 -3.02 16.19
CA ALA A 22 6.28 -1.60 16.37
C ALA A 22 6.08 -0.78 15.09
N TYR A 23 6.34 -1.36 13.91
CA TYR A 23 6.12 -0.69 12.62
C TYR A 23 4.64 -0.53 12.32
N VAL A 24 3.81 -1.50 12.73
CA VAL A 24 2.35 -1.38 12.61
C VAL A 24 1.87 -0.22 13.46
N LYS A 25 2.29 -0.14 14.73
CA LYS A 25 1.96 1.01 15.60
C LYS A 25 2.41 2.34 14.99
N GLY A 26 3.63 2.40 14.45
CA GLY A 26 4.13 3.56 13.73
C GLY A 26 3.25 3.93 12.53
N ALA A 27 2.81 2.96 11.74
CA ALA A 27 1.93 3.17 10.60
C ALA A 27 0.57 3.78 10.99
N PHE A 28 0.01 3.42 12.15
CA PHE A 28 -1.22 4.04 12.67
C PHE A 28 -1.00 5.48 13.17
N VAL A 29 0.19 5.82 13.65
CA VAL A 29 0.52 7.16 14.16
C VAL A 29 0.70 8.16 13.02
N LEU A 30 1.22 7.76 11.87
CA LEU A 30 1.50 8.65 10.73
C LEU A 30 0.28 9.46 10.23
N PRO A 31 -0.88 8.86 9.92
CA PRO A 31 -2.05 9.63 9.50
C PRO A 31 -2.55 10.55 10.62
N ALA A 32 -2.38 10.18 11.89
CA ALA A 32 -2.75 11.03 13.03
C ALA A 32 -1.84 12.26 13.12
N LEU A 33 -0.52 12.09 12.94
CA LEU A 33 0.43 13.21 12.88
C LEU A 33 0.12 14.17 11.73
N LEU A 34 -0.28 13.64 10.57
CA LEU A 34 -0.70 14.46 9.44
C LEU A 34 -1.93 15.31 9.81
N VAL A 35 -2.96 14.71 10.40
CA VAL A 35 -4.16 15.44 10.84
C VAL A 35 -3.81 16.52 11.87
N VAL A 36 -2.99 16.19 12.88
CA VAL A 36 -2.53 17.16 13.88
C VAL A 36 -1.78 18.31 13.21
N SER A 37 -0.90 18.04 12.25
CA SER A 37 -0.15 19.08 11.54
C SER A 37 -1.07 20.00 10.73
N THR A 38 -2.09 19.46 10.07
CA THR A 38 -3.08 20.24 9.32
C THR A 38 -3.90 21.13 10.24
N ILE A 39 -4.38 20.61 11.37
CA ILE A 39 -5.12 21.39 12.37
C ILE A 39 -4.24 22.50 12.94
N LEU A 40 -2.99 22.18 13.29
CA LEU A 40 -2.04 23.13 13.85
C LEU A 40 -1.74 24.28 12.88
N LEU A 41 -1.57 24.00 11.58
CA LEU A 41 -1.39 25.03 10.55
C LEU A 41 -2.60 25.97 10.43
N VAL A 42 -3.81 25.43 10.49
CA VAL A 42 -5.05 26.23 10.46
C VAL A 42 -5.17 27.12 11.69
N LEU A 43 -4.76 26.63 12.87
CA LEU A 43 -4.80 27.39 14.12
C LEU A 43 -3.70 28.46 14.23
N LEU A 44 -2.50 28.17 13.73
CA LEU A 44 -1.35 29.09 13.84
C LEU A 44 -1.43 30.27 12.86
N PHE A 45 -2.15 30.13 11.75
CA PHE A 45 -2.24 31.15 10.71
C PHE A 45 -3.70 31.50 10.40
N PRO A 46 -4.43 32.10 11.35
CA PRO A 46 -5.82 32.47 11.16
C PRO A 46 -5.99 33.58 10.10
N ASP A 47 -5.02 34.44 9.86
CA ASP A 47 -5.19 35.50 8.85
C ASP A 47 -4.78 35.07 7.44
N ALA A 48 -4.23 33.86 7.28
CA ALA A 48 -4.00 33.29 5.97
C ALA A 48 -5.33 32.79 5.38
N ASN A 49 -5.55 33.02 4.08
CA ASN A 49 -6.63 32.40 3.28
C ASN A 49 -6.41 30.87 3.11
N MET A 50 -6.09 30.18 4.19
CA MET A 50 -5.93 28.74 4.25
C MET A 50 -7.28 28.10 4.58
N HIS A 51 -7.85 27.45 3.57
CA HIS A 51 -9.02 26.61 3.69
C HIS A 51 -8.60 25.15 3.59
N VAL A 52 -9.21 24.30 4.43
CA VAL A 52 -9.02 22.85 4.31
C VAL A 52 -10.08 22.34 3.34
N MET A 53 -9.65 21.91 2.17
CA MET A 53 -10.51 21.18 1.25
C MET A 53 -10.72 19.77 1.80
N PHE A 54 -11.97 19.43 2.14
CA PHE A 54 -12.27 18.20 2.86
C PHE A 54 -11.89 16.95 2.08
N GLU A 55 -12.32 16.85 0.82
CA GLU A 55 -12.18 15.64 0.01
C GLU A 55 -10.73 15.34 -0.34
N SER A 56 -9.97 16.33 -0.85
CA SER A 56 -8.52 16.16 -1.06
C SER A 56 -7.75 15.96 0.24
N GLY A 57 -8.14 16.62 1.34
CA GLY A 57 -7.57 16.41 2.66
C GLY A 57 -7.76 14.98 3.16
N LEU A 58 -8.99 14.45 3.06
CA LEU A 58 -9.32 13.07 3.42
C LEU A 58 -8.53 12.08 2.57
N LEU A 59 -8.50 12.26 1.25
CA LEU A 59 -7.73 11.40 0.35
C LEU A 59 -6.23 11.46 0.64
N GLY A 60 -5.69 12.62 1.05
CA GLY A 60 -4.31 12.77 1.50
C GLY A 60 -4.00 11.99 2.78
N ILE A 61 -4.92 11.96 3.74
CA ILE A 61 -4.78 11.17 4.98
C ILE A 61 -4.88 9.67 4.67
N VAL A 62 -5.85 9.28 3.85
CA VAL A 62 -6.01 7.89 3.39
C VAL A 62 -4.80 7.43 2.59
N ARG A 63 -4.21 8.28 1.74
CA ARG A 63 -2.95 8.00 1.07
C ARG A 63 -1.83 7.74 2.06
N THR A 64 -1.71 8.56 3.10
CA THR A 64 -0.68 8.36 4.14
C THR A 64 -0.86 7.05 4.90
N GLY A 65 -2.08 6.73 5.34
CA GLY A 65 -2.32 5.49 6.09
C GLY A 65 -2.38 4.24 5.22
N ALA A 66 -3.26 4.22 4.23
CA ALA A 66 -3.57 3.02 3.44
C ALA A 66 -2.48 2.67 2.42
N LEU A 67 -1.82 3.66 1.79
CA LEU A 67 -0.70 3.39 0.87
C LEU A 67 0.62 3.30 1.63
N PHE A 68 1.07 4.41 2.22
CA PHE A 68 2.39 4.47 2.83
C PHE A 68 2.48 3.67 4.12
N GLY A 69 1.50 3.82 5.03
CA GLY A 69 1.44 3.09 6.30
C GLY A 69 1.42 1.57 6.10
N THR A 70 0.64 1.06 5.14
CA THR A 70 0.61 -0.38 4.83
C THR A 70 1.95 -0.87 4.31
N CYS A 71 2.60 -0.11 3.43
CA CYS A 71 3.94 -0.45 2.94
C CYS A 71 4.96 -0.48 4.08
N LEU A 72 4.92 0.51 4.99
CA LEU A 72 5.80 0.57 6.16
C LEU A 72 5.59 -0.60 7.11
N ALA A 73 4.34 -0.89 7.46
CA ALA A 73 3.99 -1.98 8.35
C ALA A 73 4.44 -3.34 7.76
N MET A 74 4.14 -3.59 6.49
CA MET A 74 4.54 -4.84 5.83
C MET A 74 6.05 -4.95 5.64
N ALA A 75 6.73 -3.85 5.32
CA ALA A 75 8.18 -3.84 5.19
C ALA A 75 8.86 -4.20 6.53
N GLY A 76 8.39 -3.61 7.63
CA GLY A 76 8.89 -3.89 8.98
C GLY A 76 8.66 -5.33 9.43
N ILE A 77 7.46 -5.88 9.18
CA ILE A 77 7.14 -7.26 9.51
C ILE A 77 8.03 -8.23 8.71
N VAL A 78 8.21 -7.99 7.41
CA VAL A 78 9.03 -8.86 6.56
C VAL A 78 10.51 -8.78 6.92
N THR A 79 11.05 -7.60 7.26
CA THR A 79 12.44 -7.51 7.73
C THR A 79 12.63 -8.25 9.06
N HIS A 80 11.67 -8.18 9.98
CA HIS A 80 11.67 -8.97 11.20
C HIS A 80 11.66 -10.48 10.94
N ASP A 81 10.81 -10.95 10.02
CA ASP A 81 10.74 -12.37 9.64
C ASP A 81 12.07 -12.91 9.07
N VAL A 82 12.74 -12.09 8.25
CA VAL A 82 14.03 -12.44 7.65
C VAL A 82 15.13 -12.47 8.73
N SER A 83 15.13 -11.49 9.64
CA SER A 83 16.16 -11.36 10.68
C SER A 83 16.08 -12.44 11.77
N SER A 84 14.87 -12.90 12.10
CA SER A 84 14.63 -13.86 13.19
C SER A 84 14.83 -15.33 12.78
N GLY A 85 15.14 -15.61 11.51
CA GLY A 85 15.21 -16.97 10.99
C GLY A 85 13.86 -17.69 10.89
N GLY A 86 12.76 -17.04 11.28
CA GLY A 86 11.39 -17.58 11.16
C GLY A 86 11.01 -17.88 9.70
N LEU A 87 11.55 -17.11 8.75
CA LEU A 87 11.42 -17.39 7.32
C LEU A 87 11.98 -18.77 6.94
N ARG A 88 13.12 -19.19 7.51
CA ARG A 88 13.74 -20.49 7.19
C ARG A 88 12.85 -21.64 7.64
N ALA A 89 12.31 -21.60 8.86
CA ALA A 89 11.48 -22.67 9.40
C ALA A 89 10.16 -22.86 8.62
N ALA A 90 9.52 -21.75 8.18
CA ALA A 90 8.26 -21.80 7.45
C ALA A 90 8.40 -22.22 5.97
N VAL A 91 9.59 -22.04 5.37
CA VAL A 91 9.86 -22.23 3.93
C VAL A 91 10.47 -23.62 3.62
N LEU A 92 10.71 -24.46 4.64
CA LEU A 92 11.29 -25.81 4.46
C LEU A 92 10.42 -26.71 3.56
N ALA A 93 9.10 -26.67 3.71
CA ALA A 93 8.18 -27.49 2.91
C ALA A 93 7.40 -26.65 1.88
N GLU A 94 7.17 -27.18 0.69
CA GLU A 94 6.48 -26.46 -0.40
C GLU A 94 5.06 -25.98 -0.01
N ARG A 95 4.32 -26.81 0.74
CA ARG A 95 3.02 -26.41 1.33
C ARG A 95 3.17 -25.29 2.38
N GLY A 96 4.26 -25.29 3.14
CA GLY A 96 4.59 -24.24 4.11
C GLY A 96 4.88 -22.90 3.45
N ARG A 97 5.59 -22.90 2.31
CA ARG A 97 5.87 -21.70 1.49
C ARG A 97 4.60 -21.02 1.03
N GLY A 98 3.67 -21.79 0.47
CA GLY A 98 2.38 -21.29 0.02
C GLY A 98 1.55 -20.70 1.16
N GLY A 99 1.52 -21.40 2.31
CA GLY A 99 0.83 -20.92 3.50
C GLY A 99 1.39 -19.61 4.06
N TYR A 100 2.72 -19.48 4.08
CA TYR A 100 3.41 -18.26 4.52
C TYR A 100 3.09 -17.07 3.59
N VAL A 101 3.26 -17.25 2.27
CA VAL A 101 2.96 -16.19 1.29
C VAL A 101 1.49 -15.77 1.38
N ALA A 102 0.56 -16.72 1.43
CA ALA A 102 -0.86 -16.43 1.57
C ALA A 102 -1.16 -15.64 2.85
N SER A 103 -0.59 -16.05 3.99
CA SER A 103 -0.77 -15.35 5.27
C SER A 103 -0.28 -13.90 5.20
N ARG A 104 0.84 -13.63 4.50
CA ARG A 104 1.41 -12.28 4.38
C ARG A 104 0.63 -11.40 3.40
N VAL A 105 0.09 -11.97 2.32
CA VAL A 105 -0.82 -11.26 1.40
C VAL A 105 -2.12 -10.87 2.10
N ILE A 106 -2.70 -11.78 2.90
CA ILE A 106 -3.91 -11.51 3.68
C ILE A 106 -3.63 -10.46 4.74
N LEU A 107 -2.51 -10.57 5.46
CA LEU A 107 -2.10 -9.56 6.44
C LEU A 107 -1.95 -8.17 5.81
N ALA A 108 -1.33 -8.08 4.63
CA ALA A 108 -1.21 -6.81 3.91
C ALA A 108 -2.57 -6.20 3.57
N LEU A 109 -3.54 -7.03 3.15
CA LEU A 109 -4.91 -6.58 2.88
C LEU A 109 -5.60 -6.11 4.17
N VAL A 110 -5.51 -6.88 5.25
CA VAL A 110 -6.09 -6.53 6.55
C VAL A 110 -5.51 -5.20 7.04
N LEU A 111 -4.20 -5.01 6.95
CA LEU A 111 -3.56 -3.75 7.35
C LEU A 111 -3.98 -2.58 6.46
N ALA A 112 -4.08 -2.78 5.13
CA ALA A 112 -4.56 -1.74 4.22
C ALA A 112 -5.98 -1.29 4.55
N VAL A 113 -6.87 -2.24 4.85
CA VAL A 113 -8.25 -1.95 5.24
C VAL A 113 -8.29 -1.24 6.59
N LEU A 114 -7.59 -1.76 7.61
CA LEU A 114 -7.59 -1.15 8.95
C LEU A 114 -7.00 0.26 8.94
N LEU A 115 -5.88 0.47 8.26
CA LEU A 115 -5.25 1.79 8.12
C LEU A 115 -6.11 2.73 7.25
N GLY A 116 -6.80 2.21 6.24
CA GLY A 116 -7.78 2.96 5.46
C GLY A 116 -8.94 3.45 6.32
N VAL A 117 -9.58 2.54 7.06
CA VAL A 117 -10.68 2.87 7.99
C VAL A 117 -10.21 3.87 9.05
N TRP A 118 -9.04 3.63 9.65
CA TRP A 118 -8.44 4.54 10.63
C TRP A 118 -8.20 5.94 10.04
N SER A 119 -7.66 6.00 8.82
CA SER A 119 -7.43 7.27 8.12
C SER A 119 -8.72 8.00 7.80
N VAL A 120 -9.78 7.29 7.43
CA VAL A 120 -11.11 7.88 7.22
C VAL A 120 -11.64 8.46 8.52
N LEU A 121 -11.59 7.71 9.63
CA LEU A 121 -12.03 8.19 10.94
C LEU A 121 -11.28 9.45 11.37
N LEU A 122 -9.95 9.47 11.20
CA LEU A 122 -9.13 10.63 11.47
C LEU A 122 -9.45 11.81 10.54
N GLY A 123 -9.71 11.54 9.27
CA GLY A 123 -10.09 12.54 8.27
C GLY A 123 -11.46 13.16 8.50
N MET A 124 -12.30 12.60 9.37
CA MET A 124 -13.53 13.26 9.84
C MET A 124 -13.25 14.34 10.90
N ALA A 125 -12.12 14.27 11.63
CA ALA A 125 -11.81 15.24 12.69
C ALA A 125 -11.70 16.70 12.19
N PRO A 126 -11.09 16.98 11.01
CA PRO A 126 -11.10 18.31 10.43
C PRO A 126 -12.49 18.94 10.26
N LEU A 127 -13.56 18.17 10.09
CA LEU A 127 -14.95 18.68 9.97
C LEU A 127 -15.42 19.48 11.19
N LEU A 128 -14.76 19.30 12.34
CA LEU A 128 -15.04 20.05 13.56
C LEU A 128 -14.41 21.46 13.55
N GLY A 129 -13.57 21.77 12.56
CA GLY A 129 -12.86 23.04 12.45
C GLY A 129 -13.62 24.13 11.67
N PRO A 130 -13.47 25.41 12.02
CA PRO A 130 -14.24 26.52 11.43
C PRO A 130 -13.86 26.91 9.99
N ARG A 131 -13.03 26.13 9.28
CA ARG A 131 -12.44 26.51 7.97
C ARG A 131 -12.42 25.40 6.92
N VAL A 132 -13.35 24.45 7.05
CA VAL A 132 -13.50 23.39 6.07
C VAL A 132 -14.37 23.85 4.91
N VAL A 133 -13.90 23.59 3.69
CA VAL A 133 -14.66 23.80 2.45
C VAL A 133 -14.82 22.44 1.77
N PHE A 134 -15.99 22.23 1.18
CA PHE A 134 -16.28 21.04 0.40
C PHE A 134 -16.03 21.33 -1.09
N GLU A 135 -15.29 20.44 -1.74
CA GLU A 135 -15.07 20.47 -3.19
C GLU A 135 -16.36 20.09 -3.95
N GLY A 136 -17.31 19.43 -3.27
CA GLY A 136 -18.58 19.02 -3.84
C GLY A 136 -18.53 17.65 -4.52
N MET A 137 -17.55 16.81 -4.16
CA MET A 137 -17.44 15.47 -4.70
C MET A 137 -18.58 14.59 -4.18
N PRO A 138 -19.28 13.83 -5.04
CA PRO A 138 -20.29 12.89 -4.59
C PRO A 138 -19.72 11.88 -3.58
N ALA A 139 -20.43 11.63 -2.47
CA ALA A 139 -19.95 10.73 -1.43
C ALA A 139 -19.63 9.31 -1.93
N GLY A 140 -20.38 8.82 -2.93
CA GLY A 140 -20.10 7.54 -3.58
C GLY A 140 -18.78 7.53 -4.35
N GLU A 141 -18.45 8.64 -5.02
CA GLU A 141 -17.16 8.79 -5.71
C GLU A 141 -16.01 8.85 -4.71
N LEU A 142 -16.17 9.61 -3.62
CA LEU A 142 -15.19 9.70 -2.55
C LEU A 142 -14.91 8.34 -1.92
N ALA A 143 -15.96 7.56 -1.63
CA ALA A 143 -15.83 6.20 -1.09
C ALA A 143 -15.08 5.27 -2.04
N LEU A 144 -15.36 5.36 -3.35
CA LEU A 144 -14.66 4.57 -4.36
C LEU A 144 -13.19 4.98 -4.50
N ARG A 145 -12.87 6.28 -4.43
CA ARG A 145 -11.48 6.78 -4.41
C ARG A 145 -10.75 6.29 -3.16
N VAL A 146 -11.39 6.29 -1.99
CA VAL A 146 -10.83 5.71 -0.75
C VAL A 146 -10.54 4.21 -0.94
N ALA A 147 -11.48 3.46 -1.50
CA ALA A 147 -11.28 2.04 -1.81
C ALA A 147 -10.12 1.82 -2.79
N ALA A 148 -9.96 2.69 -3.80
CA ALA A 148 -8.83 2.65 -4.73
C ALA A 148 -7.50 2.80 -3.98
N HIS A 149 -7.39 3.76 -3.06
CA HIS A 149 -6.18 3.96 -2.25
C HIS A 149 -5.85 2.73 -1.39
N VAL A 150 -6.86 2.08 -0.80
CA VAL A 150 -6.69 0.84 -0.03
C VAL A 150 -6.17 -0.30 -0.92
N LEU A 151 -6.76 -0.50 -2.10
CA LEU A 151 -6.39 -1.58 -3.01
C LEU A 151 -5.01 -1.36 -3.65
N VAL A 152 -4.68 -0.12 -4.00
CA VAL A 152 -3.33 0.22 -4.49
C VAL A 152 -2.30 0.06 -3.37
N GLY A 153 -2.64 0.44 -2.14
CA GLY A 153 -1.79 0.25 -0.95
C GLY A 153 -1.48 -1.22 -0.68
N TRP A 154 -2.50 -2.06 -0.77
CA TRP A 154 -2.33 -3.51 -0.71
C TRP A 154 -1.40 -4.02 -1.81
N THR A 155 -1.61 -3.57 -3.06
CA THR A 155 -0.80 -3.97 -4.21
C THR A 155 0.68 -3.60 -4.03
N TYR A 156 0.95 -2.37 -3.59
CA TYR A 156 2.32 -1.89 -3.34
C TYR A 156 2.99 -2.62 -2.18
N ALA A 157 2.26 -2.86 -1.10
CA ALA A 157 2.78 -3.62 0.04
C ALA A 157 3.17 -5.05 -0.39
N VAL A 158 2.34 -5.70 -1.21
CA VAL A 158 2.59 -7.04 -1.73
C VAL A 158 3.85 -7.10 -2.59
N PHE A 159 4.00 -6.19 -3.56
CA PHE A 159 5.23 -6.11 -4.36
C PHE A 159 6.45 -5.68 -3.54
N GLY A 160 6.26 -4.86 -2.52
CA GLY A 160 7.30 -4.50 -1.55
C GLY A 160 7.88 -5.71 -0.83
N MET A 161 7.02 -6.64 -0.40
CA MET A 161 7.46 -7.90 0.20
C MET A 161 8.32 -8.70 -0.78
N LEU A 162 7.92 -8.77 -2.06
CA LEU A 162 8.69 -9.49 -3.09
C LEU A 162 10.11 -8.91 -3.23
N LEU A 163 10.23 -7.58 -3.26
CA LEU A 163 11.52 -6.89 -3.34
C LEU A 163 12.37 -7.14 -2.10
N LEU A 164 11.78 -7.13 -0.90
CA LEU A 164 12.49 -7.42 0.34
C LEU A 164 12.98 -8.88 0.39
N TRP A 165 12.15 -9.83 -0.06
CA TRP A 165 12.55 -11.23 -0.19
C TRP A 165 13.66 -11.46 -1.22
N LEU A 166 13.68 -10.67 -2.30
CA LEU A 166 14.77 -10.67 -3.28
C LEU A 166 16.05 -10.05 -2.72
N ALA A 167 15.95 -8.96 -1.95
CA ALA A 167 17.09 -8.24 -1.41
C ALA A 167 17.85 -9.03 -0.32
N ARG A 168 17.18 -9.95 0.39
CA ARG A 168 17.77 -10.92 1.35
C ARG A 168 18.69 -10.33 2.43
N SER A 169 18.69 -9.02 2.63
CA SER A 169 19.64 -8.36 3.53
C SER A 169 18.95 -8.06 4.87
N PRO A 170 19.53 -8.47 6.01
CA PRO A 170 19.03 -8.09 7.32
C PRO A 170 19.33 -6.60 7.48
N ARG A 171 18.30 -5.78 7.32
CA ARG A 171 18.45 -4.33 7.43
C ARG A 171 17.35 -3.84 8.35
N GLY A 172 17.75 -3.02 9.32
CA GLY A 172 16.91 -2.53 10.40
C GLY A 172 15.87 -1.50 9.94
N PHE A 173 15.42 -0.67 10.87
CA PHE A 173 14.36 0.33 10.62
C PHE A 173 14.59 1.18 9.37
N ALA A 174 15.83 1.64 9.14
CA ALA A 174 16.17 2.51 8.01
C ALA A 174 15.84 1.90 6.64
N SER A 175 16.03 0.59 6.44
CA SER A 175 15.68 -0.05 5.16
C SER A 175 14.21 -0.32 5.01
N ALA A 176 13.50 -0.65 6.11
CA ALA A 176 12.06 -0.83 6.07
C ALA A 176 11.38 0.51 5.72
N PHE A 177 11.86 1.60 6.33
CA PHE A 177 11.43 2.95 6.02
C PHE A 177 11.78 3.35 4.58
N PHE A 178 13.03 3.13 4.12
CA PHE A 178 13.43 3.45 2.75
C PHE A 178 12.65 2.65 1.70
N ALA A 179 12.41 1.36 1.95
CA ALA A 179 11.56 0.53 1.10
C ALA A 179 10.12 1.07 1.07
N ALA A 180 9.56 1.44 2.23
CA ALA A 180 8.23 2.02 2.32
C ALA A 180 8.12 3.38 1.60
N VAL A 181 9.16 4.22 1.67
CA VAL A 181 9.24 5.50 0.96
C VAL A 181 9.30 5.28 -0.55
N ILE A 182 10.18 4.38 -1.02
CA ILE A 182 10.29 4.02 -2.43
C ILE A 182 8.96 3.47 -2.97
N LEU A 183 8.33 2.57 -2.22
CA LEU A 183 7.07 1.95 -2.64
C LEU A 183 5.90 2.94 -2.57
N GLY A 184 5.80 3.72 -1.50
CA GLY A 184 4.80 4.77 -1.33
C GLY A 184 4.95 5.93 -2.33
N ALA A 185 6.17 6.19 -2.79
CA ALA A 185 6.47 7.13 -3.88
C ALA A 185 6.11 6.57 -5.27
N GLY A 186 5.70 5.30 -5.37
CA GLY A 186 5.23 4.72 -6.62
C GLY A 186 6.33 4.16 -7.51
N VAL A 187 7.43 3.64 -6.93
CA VAL A 187 8.50 3.00 -7.70
C VAL A 187 8.01 1.80 -8.53
N LEU A 188 6.92 1.15 -8.13
CA LEU A 188 6.29 0.14 -8.99
C LEU A 188 5.82 0.73 -10.33
N ASN A 189 5.32 1.98 -10.34
CA ASN A 189 4.95 2.66 -11.57
C ASN A 189 6.20 2.98 -12.40
N ALA A 190 7.27 3.45 -11.75
CA ALA A 190 8.54 3.75 -12.43
C ALA A 190 9.13 2.50 -13.09
N LEU A 191 9.08 1.34 -12.41
CA LEU A 191 9.53 0.06 -12.97
C LEU A 191 8.73 -0.36 -14.21
N LEU A 192 7.40 -0.16 -14.19
CA LEU A 192 6.54 -0.46 -15.33
C LEU A 192 6.75 0.50 -16.50
N LEU A 193 7.30 1.69 -16.25
CA LEU A 193 7.64 2.68 -17.27
C LEU A 193 9.06 2.51 -17.84
N VAL A 194 9.90 1.62 -17.29
CA VAL A 194 11.25 1.34 -17.83
C VAL A 194 11.22 0.97 -19.31
N PRO A 195 10.31 0.11 -19.82
CA PRO A 195 10.22 -0.18 -21.25
C PRO A 195 9.97 1.08 -22.09
N VAL A 196 9.13 2.00 -21.61
CA VAL A 196 8.90 3.29 -22.27
C VAL A 196 10.20 4.09 -22.32
N ALA A 197 10.89 4.21 -21.19
CA ALA A 197 12.15 4.96 -21.11
C ALA A 197 13.23 4.42 -22.05
N VAL A 198 13.30 3.10 -22.25
CA VAL A 198 14.23 2.45 -23.20
C VAL A 198 13.84 2.71 -24.65
N LEU A 199 12.54 2.88 -24.95
CA LEU A 199 12.04 3.18 -26.29
C LEU A 199 12.22 4.64 -26.70
N ILE A 200 12.28 5.59 -25.75
CA ILE A 200 12.46 7.03 -26.03
C ILE A 200 13.64 7.31 -26.98
N PRO A 201 14.87 6.79 -26.75
CA PRO A 201 15.99 7.04 -27.65
C PRO A 201 15.89 6.31 -29.00
N LEU A 202 15.00 5.32 -29.13
CA LEU A 202 14.81 4.53 -30.35
C LEU A 202 13.76 5.13 -31.29
N SER A 203 12.61 5.54 -30.74
CA SER A 203 11.53 6.21 -31.48
C SER A 203 10.52 6.81 -30.49
N GLN A 204 10.21 8.09 -30.68
CA GLN A 204 9.20 8.78 -29.87
C GLN A 204 7.79 8.22 -30.12
N GLU A 205 7.48 7.77 -31.34
CA GLU A 205 6.18 7.18 -31.68
C GLU A 205 6.00 5.82 -30.98
N LEU A 206 7.04 4.98 -30.97
CA LEU A 206 7.01 3.70 -30.26
C LEU A 206 6.94 3.91 -28.75
N ALA A 207 7.68 4.89 -28.21
CA ALA A 207 7.62 5.23 -26.80
C ALA A 207 6.23 5.73 -26.41
N PHE A 208 5.61 6.58 -27.22
CA PHE A 208 4.25 7.08 -26.98
C PHE A 208 3.20 5.97 -27.07
N GLY A 209 3.29 5.09 -28.07
CA GLY A 209 2.41 3.92 -28.18
C GLY A 209 2.55 2.97 -26.98
N ALA A 210 3.78 2.69 -26.54
CA ALA A 210 4.03 1.89 -25.35
C ALA A 210 3.50 2.57 -24.07
N PHE A 211 3.66 3.88 -23.96
CA PHE A 211 3.14 4.66 -22.83
C PHE A 211 1.60 4.57 -22.75
N GLN A 212 0.90 4.73 -23.88
CA GLN A 212 -0.57 4.59 -23.92
C GLN A 212 -1.05 3.20 -23.52
N LEU A 213 -0.26 2.15 -23.81
CA LEU A 213 -0.57 0.78 -23.38
C LEU A 213 -0.29 0.54 -21.89
N ILE A 214 0.73 1.20 -21.34
CA ILE A 214 1.18 1.00 -19.95
C ILE A 214 0.38 1.84 -18.96
N VAL A 215 0.01 3.08 -19.29
CA VAL A 215 -0.74 3.97 -18.37
C VAL A 215 -2.00 3.32 -17.79
N PRO A 216 -2.86 2.63 -18.58
CA PRO A 216 -4.05 1.97 -18.07
C PRO A 216 -3.79 0.86 -17.05
N ILE A 217 -2.60 0.27 -17.05
CA ILE A 217 -2.21 -0.81 -16.14
C ILE A 217 -1.39 -0.33 -14.94
N LEU A 218 -1.00 0.95 -14.89
CA LEU A 218 -0.29 1.51 -13.73
C LEU A 218 -1.22 1.54 -12.50
N PRO A 219 -0.80 1.04 -11.33
CA PRO A 219 -1.63 1.15 -10.13
C PRO A 219 -1.95 2.60 -9.74
N SER A 220 -1.06 3.55 -10.05
CA SER A 220 -1.32 4.98 -9.81
C SER A 220 -2.37 5.59 -10.74
N SER A 221 -2.66 4.97 -11.90
CA SER A 221 -3.72 5.49 -12.78
C SER A 221 -5.11 5.32 -12.18
N LEU A 222 -5.28 4.40 -11.23
CA LEU A 222 -6.49 4.27 -10.41
C LEU A 222 -6.69 5.42 -9.41
N LEU A 223 -5.65 6.24 -9.19
CA LEU A 223 -5.67 7.36 -8.25
C LEU A 223 -5.72 8.74 -8.96
N GLY A 224 -5.82 8.75 -10.30
CA GLY A 224 -5.85 9.99 -11.08
C GLY A 224 -7.15 10.78 -10.93
N ASP A 225 -7.09 12.07 -11.29
CA ASP A 225 -8.19 13.03 -11.09
C ASP A 225 -9.45 12.70 -11.89
N ALA A 226 -9.29 12.07 -13.07
CA ALA A 226 -10.38 11.57 -13.90
C ALA A 226 -10.86 10.20 -13.41
N PHE A 227 -11.27 10.12 -12.15
CA PHE A 227 -11.78 8.88 -11.56
C PHE A 227 -13.11 8.50 -12.20
N VAL A 228 -13.11 7.39 -12.96
CA VAL A 228 -14.33 6.74 -13.42
C VAL A 228 -14.46 5.44 -12.65
N ALA A 229 -15.65 5.17 -12.10
CA ALA A 229 -15.99 3.92 -11.44
C ALA A 229 -15.92 2.76 -12.46
N ASP A 230 -14.72 2.25 -12.69
CA ASP A 230 -14.40 1.21 -13.67
C ASP A 230 -14.06 -0.11 -12.95
N ALA A 231 -14.38 -1.24 -13.58
CA ALA A 231 -14.02 -2.58 -13.13
C ALA A 231 -12.50 -2.73 -12.89
N ARG A 232 -11.67 -1.89 -13.53
CA ARG A 232 -10.22 -1.79 -13.30
C ARG A 232 -9.86 -1.64 -11.82
N LEU A 233 -10.70 -0.98 -11.03
CA LEU A 233 -10.47 -0.79 -9.59
C LEU A 233 -10.28 -2.12 -8.84
N VAL A 234 -10.96 -3.18 -9.27
CA VAL A 234 -10.86 -4.51 -8.65
C VAL A 234 -9.99 -5.43 -9.50
N VAL A 235 -10.16 -5.42 -10.82
CA VAL A 235 -9.48 -6.33 -11.74
C VAL A 235 -7.96 -6.13 -11.70
N LEU A 236 -7.50 -4.88 -11.66
CA LEU A 236 -6.07 -4.57 -11.73
C LEU A 236 -5.32 -5.03 -10.46
N PRO A 237 -5.75 -4.70 -9.22
CA PRO A 237 -5.13 -5.25 -8.01
C PRO A 237 -5.12 -6.78 -7.96
N VAL A 238 -6.22 -7.42 -8.39
CA VAL A 238 -6.30 -8.90 -8.43
C VAL A 238 -5.29 -9.48 -9.42
N ALA A 239 -5.18 -8.91 -10.62
CA ALA A 239 -4.19 -9.31 -11.60
C ALA A 239 -2.76 -9.18 -11.06
N TYR A 240 -2.45 -8.08 -10.37
CA TYR A 240 -1.16 -7.88 -9.71
C TYR A 240 -0.88 -8.93 -8.63
N VAL A 241 -1.87 -9.30 -7.82
CA VAL A 241 -1.73 -10.34 -6.79
C VAL A 241 -1.51 -11.72 -7.42
N ILE A 242 -2.15 -12.03 -8.54
CA ILE A 242 -1.90 -13.27 -9.30
C ILE A 242 -0.46 -13.30 -9.81
N VAL A 243 0.02 -12.21 -10.42
CA VAL A 243 1.41 -12.09 -10.88
C VAL A 243 2.37 -12.25 -9.71
N PHE A 244 2.14 -11.55 -8.61
CA PHE A 244 2.93 -11.70 -7.38
C PHE A 244 2.95 -13.13 -6.88
N TRP A 245 1.82 -13.83 -6.88
CA TRP A 245 1.72 -15.22 -6.44
C TRP A 245 2.62 -16.14 -7.27
N THR A 246 2.66 -15.94 -8.59
CA THR A 246 3.56 -16.72 -9.47
C THR A 246 5.03 -16.40 -9.23
N LEU A 247 5.37 -15.13 -9.00
CA LEU A 247 6.75 -14.69 -8.76
C LEU A 247 7.26 -15.14 -7.39
N SER A 248 6.45 -15.00 -6.35
CA SER A 248 6.79 -15.38 -4.98
C SER A 248 7.14 -16.86 -4.86
N ARG A 249 6.44 -17.75 -5.57
CA ARG A 249 6.80 -19.18 -5.66
C ARG A 249 8.21 -19.39 -6.19
N ARG A 250 8.61 -18.65 -7.23
CA ARG A 250 9.96 -18.73 -7.82
C ARG A 250 11.02 -18.17 -6.89
N VAL A 251 10.75 -17.03 -6.24
CA VAL A 251 11.68 -16.39 -5.31
C VAL A 251 11.93 -17.28 -4.09
N MET A 252 10.87 -17.84 -3.51
CA MET A 252 10.96 -18.71 -2.33
C MET A 252 11.56 -20.08 -2.65
N ALA A 253 11.37 -20.62 -3.86
CA ALA A 253 11.99 -21.88 -4.26
C ALA A 253 13.51 -21.78 -4.47
N ARG A 254 14.02 -20.60 -4.79
CA ARG A 254 15.46 -20.33 -5.02
C ARG A 254 16.18 -19.82 -3.77
N ALA A 255 15.54 -19.82 -2.61
CA ALA A 255 16.19 -19.45 -1.36
C ALA A 255 17.05 -20.63 -0.88
N PRO A 256 18.39 -20.52 -0.84
CA PRO A 256 19.20 -21.53 -0.17
C PRO A 256 18.84 -21.47 1.32
N LEU A 257 18.45 -22.61 1.88
CA LEU A 257 18.19 -22.79 3.31
C LEU A 257 19.48 -22.53 4.08
#